data_AF-A0A5E4M068-F1
#
_entry.id   AF-A0A5E4M068-F1
#
_cell.length_a   1.000
_cell.length_b   1.000
_cell.length_c   1.000
_cell.angle_alpha   90.00
_cell.angle_beta   90.00
_cell.angle_gamma   90.00
#
_symmetry.space_group_name_H-M   'P 1'
#
loop_
_entity.id
_entity.type
_entity.pdbx_description
1 polymer ?
#
loop_
_entity_poly.entity_id
_entity_poly.type
_entity_poly.pdbx_seq_one_letter_code
_entity_poly.pdbx_strand_id
1 'polypeptide(L)'
;MSDRSLRLFEEGIDSKASLGTYTFGLERFRKYYKLKSGNALLTIEHKKIQEMIEDYVMDLKKQISPNTVSTYMKGVEHFFIMNDVILNWKKIHKLYPAKVKKGGGNAYTTEDIQKMLELAKSLKLIALIHVLGSTGARIGAIPELKLKHRMDLTDGCKKITFYPDIDCRVKIP
;
A
#
# COMPACT_ATOMS: atom_id res chain seq x y z
N MET A 1 -5.94 27.43 6.19
CA MET A 1 -6.82 27.34 5.00
C MET A 1 -6.22 26.27 4.10
N SER A 2 -6.94 25.17 3.80
CA SER A 2 -6.37 24.13 2.93
C SER A 2 -6.33 24.62 1.48
N ASP A 3 -5.15 24.54 0.87
CA ASP A 3 -4.89 24.95 -0.50
C ASP A 3 -5.79 24.14 -1.47
N ARG A 4 -6.38 24.80 -2.48
CA ARG A 4 -7.23 24.15 -3.50
C ARG A 4 -6.53 22.95 -4.16
N SER A 5 -5.22 23.08 -4.38
CA SER A 5 -4.36 22.04 -4.97
C SER A 5 -4.29 20.76 -4.13
N LEU A 6 -4.31 20.90 -2.80
CA LEU A 6 -4.35 19.76 -1.88
C LEU A 6 -5.74 19.12 -1.84
N ARG A 7 -6.81 19.91 -1.92
CA ARG A 7 -8.18 19.36 -1.99
C ARG A 7 -8.38 18.51 -3.24
N LEU A 8 -7.92 18.99 -4.41
CA LEU A 8 -7.99 18.21 -5.66
C LEU A 8 -7.22 16.89 -5.55
N PHE A 9 -6.04 16.93 -4.93
CA PHE A 9 -5.25 15.73 -4.68
C PHE A 9 -5.98 14.72 -3.76
N GLU A 10 -6.60 15.19 -2.69
CA GLU A 10 -7.33 14.35 -1.73
C GLU A 10 -8.59 13.73 -2.35
N GLU A 11 -9.38 14.51 -3.07
CA GLU A 11 -10.61 14.05 -3.74
C GLU A 11 -10.32 13.05 -4.87
N GLY A 12 -9.13 13.07 -5.46
CA GLY A 12 -8.72 12.10 -6.47
C GLY A 12 -8.38 10.71 -5.92
N ILE A 13 -8.53 10.45 -4.62
CA ILE A 13 -8.15 9.19 -3.98
C ILE A 13 -9.31 8.58 -3.19
N ASP A 14 -9.89 7.50 -3.71
CA ASP A 14 -11.06 6.85 -3.08
C ASP A 14 -10.70 6.09 -1.79
N SER A 15 -9.48 5.54 -1.70
CA SER A 15 -9.07 4.70 -0.58
C SER A 15 -8.32 5.49 0.49
N LYS A 16 -8.81 5.45 1.73
CA LYS A 16 -8.14 6.03 2.90
C LYS A 16 -6.70 5.53 3.08
N ALA A 17 -6.43 4.27 2.76
CA ALA A 17 -5.10 3.69 2.86
C ALA A 17 -4.14 4.25 1.79
N SER A 18 -4.63 4.41 0.56
CA SER A 18 -3.89 5.07 -0.52
C SER A 18 -3.64 6.53 -0.20
N LEU A 19 -4.63 7.22 0.37
CA LEU A 19 -4.54 8.63 0.74
C LEU A 19 -3.40 8.86 1.73
N GLY A 20 -3.30 8.04 2.79
CA GLY A 20 -2.21 8.13 3.75
C GLY A 20 -0.84 7.89 3.10
N THR A 21 -0.73 6.91 2.21
CA THR A 21 0.51 6.58 1.50
C THR A 21 0.95 7.70 0.56
N TYR A 22 0.01 8.27 -0.19
CA TYR A 22 0.29 9.31 -1.19
C TYR A 22 0.63 10.63 -0.49
N THR A 23 -0.13 10.98 0.55
CA THR A 23 0.14 12.15 1.39
C THR A 23 1.52 12.07 2.01
N PHE A 24 1.90 10.90 2.52
CA PHE A 24 3.24 10.68 3.06
C PHE A 24 4.34 10.88 2.01
N GLY A 25 4.14 10.37 0.79
CA GLY A 25 5.08 10.57 -0.33
C GLY A 25 5.23 12.04 -0.71
N LEU A 26 4.10 12.75 -0.83
CA LEU A 26 4.08 14.19 -1.14
C LEU A 26 4.76 15.03 -0.05
N GLU A 27 4.45 14.78 1.22
CA GLU A 27 5.08 15.47 2.36
C GLU A 27 6.59 15.23 2.43
N ARG A 28 7.04 14.01 2.10
CA ARG A 28 8.47 13.70 2.06
C ARG A 28 9.18 14.51 0.97
N PHE A 29 8.56 14.64 -0.20
CA PHE A 29 9.09 15.47 -1.30
C PHE A 29 9.12 16.95 -0.91
N ARG A 30 8.04 17.48 -0.32
CA ARG A 30 7.97 18.86 0.18
C ARG A 30 9.06 19.16 1.21
N LYS A 31 9.30 18.24 2.15
CA LYS A 31 10.35 18.37 3.17
C LYS A 31 11.76 18.35 2.57
N TYR A 32 11.99 17.52 1.55
CA TYR A 32 13.29 17.44 0.86
C TYR A 32 13.67 18.79 0.24
N TYR A 33 12.72 19.47 -0.42
CA TYR A 33 12.93 20.80 -1.00
C TYR A 33 12.62 21.98 -0.06
N LYS A 34 12.31 21.70 1.22
CA LYS A 34 11.98 22.70 2.26
C LYS A 34 10.86 23.67 1.86
N LEU A 35 9.85 23.17 1.16
CA LEU A 35 8.74 23.98 0.65
C LEU A 35 7.64 24.17 1.70
N LYS A 36 7.33 25.43 2.02
CA LYS A 36 6.36 25.77 3.08
C LYS A 36 4.89 25.66 2.64
N SER A 37 4.56 25.83 1.35
CA SER A 37 3.17 25.75 0.85
C SER A 37 3.02 24.79 -0.33
N GLY A 38 1.82 24.20 -0.49
CA GLY A 38 1.51 23.29 -1.61
C GLY A 38 1.49 24.01 -2.94
N ASN A 39 1.02 25.26 -2.97
CA ASN A 39 0.98 26.08 -4.19
C ASN A 39 2.37 26.49 -4.69
N ALA A 40 3.38 26.56 -3.81
CA ALA A 40 4.75 26.87 -4.22
C ALA A 40 5.31 25.85 -5.22
N LEU A 41 4.81 24.62 -5.24
CA LEU A 41 5.19 23.60 -6.23
C LEU A 41 4.66 23.91 -7.64
N LEU A 42 3.50 24.56 -7.72
CA LEU A 42 2.81 24.84 -8.99
C LEU A 42 3.28 26.15 -9.63
N THR A 43 3.91 27.05 -8.86
CA THR A 43 4.48 28.30 -9.37
C THR A 43 5.86 28.10 -10.01
N ILE A 44 6.48 26.93 -9.83
CA ILE A 44 7.79 26.61 -10.40
C ILE A 44 7.66 26.38 -11.91
N GLU A 45 8.64 26.88 -12.67
CA GLU A 45 8.72 26.64 -14.10
C GLU A 45 8.74 25.14 -14.42
N HIS A 46 8.01 24.77 -15.48
CA HIS A 46 7.83 23.39 -15.92
C HIS A 46 9.14 22.59 -16.08
N LYS A 47 10.15 23.19 -16.70
CA LYS A 47 11.45 22.55 -16.90
C LYS A 47 12.14 22.27 -15.57
N LYS A 48 12.10 23.24 -14.65
CA LYS A 48 12.73 23.15 -13.34
C LYS A 48 12.07 22.11 -12.44
N ILE A 49 10.73 22.00 -12.47
CA ILE A 49 10.05 20.98 -11.66
C ILE A 49 10.38 19.56 -12.17
N GLN A 50 10.55 19.39 -13.48
CA GLN A 50 10.96 18.10 -14.02
C GLN A 50 12.38 17.72 -13.56
N GLU A 51 13.34 18.64 -13.62
CA GLU A 51 14.71 18.44 -13.10
C GLU A 51 14.69 18.10 -11.60
N MET A 52 13.90 18.81 -10.80
CA MET A 52 13.74 18.52 -9.36
C MET A 52 13.21 17.10 -9.11
N ILE A 53 12.23 16.63 -9.88
CA ILE A 53 11.71 15.27 -9.70
C ILE A 53 12.75 14.23 -10.09
N GLU A 54 13.51 14.47 -11.17
CA GLU A 54 14.59 13.58 -11.61
C GLU A 54 15.68 13.47 -10.54
N ASP A 55 16.16 14.61 -10.01
CA ASP A 55 17.15 14.66 -8.93
C ASP A 55 16.67 13.96 -7.67
N TYR A 56 15.42 14.20 -7.28
CA TYR A 56 14.83 13.55 -6.12
C TYR A 56 14.78 12.03 -6.25
N VAL A 57 14.42 11.51 -7.43
CA VAL A 57 14.44 10.06 -7.70
C VAL A 57 15.86 9.50 -7.63
N MET A 58 16.85 10.21 -8.18
CA MET A 58 18.26 9.80 -8.14
C MET A 58 18.78 9.69 -6.70
N ASP A 59 18.36 10.61 -5.82
CA ASP A 59 18.76 10.58 -4.42
C ASP A 59 17.98 9.57 -3.58
N LEU A 60 16.68 9.40 -3.85
CA LEU A 60 15.88 8.36 -3.19
C LEU A 60 16.49 6.97 -3.41
N LYS A 61 17.00 6.69 -4.61
CA LYS A 61 17.65 5.40 -4.92
C LYS A 61 18.84 5.08 -4.01
N LYS A 62 19.53 6.09 -3.49
CA LYS A 62 20.69 5.92 -2.60
C LYS A 62 20.27 5.70 -1.15
N GLN A 63 19.08 6.14 -0.76
CA GLN A 63 18.65 6.21 0.64
C GLN A 63 17.64 5.11 1.03
N ILE A 64 16.81 4.63 0.09
CA ILE A 64 15.69 3.74 0.39
C ILE A 64 15.69 2.49 -0.48
N SER A 65 14.92 1.48 -0.06
CA SER A 65 14.84 0.23 -0.80
C SER A 65 14.21 0.42 -2.19
N PRO A 66 14.67 -0.32 -3.22
CA PRO A 66 14.20 -0.16 -4.60
C PRO A 66 12.68 -0.20 -4.76
N ASN A 67 12.02 -1.08 -4.01
CA ASN A 67 10.57 -1.26 -4.06
C ASN A 67 9.80 -0.08 -3.45
N THR A 68 10.44 0.69 -2.57
CA THR A 68 9.82 1.82 -1.87
C THR A 68 9.80 3.08 -2.74
N VAL A 69 10.77 3.23 -3.65
CA VAL A 69 10.91 4.42 -4.52
C VAL A 69 9.62 4.69 -5.29
N SER A 70 9.08 3.67 -5.97
CA SER A 70 7.83 3.80 -6.72
C SER A 70 6.66 4.22 -5.83
N THR A 71 6.56 3.67 -4.62
CA THR A 71 5.48 4.01 -3.68
C THR A 71 5.52 5.47 -3.24
N TYR A 72 6.71 6.02 -2.95
CA TYR A 72 6.83 7.43 -2.56
C TYR A 72 6.54 8.37 -3.73
N MET A 73 6.96 8.00 -4.94
CA MET A 73 6.73 8.81 -6.12
C MET A 73 5.27 8.86 -6.57
N LYS A 74 4.47 7.83 -6.28
CA LYS A 74 3.04 7.82 -6.63
C LYS A 74 2.27 9.03 -6.08
N GLY A 75 2.57 9.45 -4.84
CA GLY A 75 1.92 10.62 -4.25
C GLY A 75 2.32 11.93 -4.95
N VAL A 76 3.60 12.04 -5.33
CA VAL A 76 4.12 13.20 -6.08
C VAL A 76 3.50 13.26 -7.48
N GLU A 77 3.49 12.13 -8.19
CA GLU A 77 2.89 12.00 -9.51
C GLU A 77 1.40 12.34 -9.51
N HIS A 78 0.64 11.77 -8.56
CA HIS A 78 -0.79 12.04 -8.42
C HIS A 78 -1.06 13.51 -8.16
N PHE A 79 -0.27 14.17 -7.31
CA PHE A 79 -0.43 15.60 -7.04
C PHE A 79 -0.29 16.46 -8.30
N PHE A 80 0.74 16.21 -9.11
CA PHE A 80 0.95 16.98 -10.35
C PHE A 80 -0.08 16.66 -11.43
N ILE A 81 -0.52 15.40 -11.55
CA ILE A 81 -1.59 15.01 -12.47
C ILE A 81 -2.91 15.69 -12.09
N MET A 82 -3.30 15.66 -10.81
CA MET A 82 -4.55 16.28 -10.32
C MET A 82 -4.55 17.82 -10.40
N ASN A 83 -3.38 18.43 -10.58
CA ASN A 83 -3.22 19.87 -10.76
C ASN A 83 -2.85 20.24 -12.22
N ASP A 84 -3.10 19.33 -13.17
CA ASP A 84 -2.94 19.53 -14.63
C ASP A 84 -1.51 19.92 -15.07
N VAL A 85 -0.48 19.47 -14.34
CA VAL A 85 0.93 19.70 -14.68
C VAL A 85 1.46 18.57 -15.54
N ILE A 86 1.64 18.83 -16.85
CA ILE A 86 2.00 17.81 -17.86
C ILE A 86 3.50 17.51 -17.83
N LEU A 87 3.96 16.56 -17.01
CA LEU A 87 5.38 16.16 -16.94
C LEU A 87 5.68 14.89 -17.75
N ASN A 88 6.94 14.69 -18.15
CA ASN A 88 7.36 13.46 -18.82
C ASN A 88 7.56 12.30 -17.84
N TRP A 89 6.45 11.76 -17.32
CA TRP A 89 6.44 10.64 -16.38
C TRP A 89 7.09 9.37 -16.95
N LYS A 90 7.01 9.15 -18.26
CA LYS A 90 7.70 8.02 -18.92
C LYS A 90 9.21 8.07 -18.72
N LYS A 91 9.82 9.26 -18.77
CA LYS A 91 11.24 9.45 -18.47
C LYS A 91 11.54 9.18 -16.99
N ILE A 92 10.72 9.74 -16.09
CA ILE A 92 10.88 9.60 -14.64
C ILE A 92 10.76 8.12 -14.21
N HIS A 93 9.78 7.39 -14.72
CA HIS A 93 9.58 5.97 -14.41
C HIS A 93 10.76 5.10 -14.87
N LYS A 94 11.43 5.47 -15.97
CA LYS A 94 12.66 4.77 -16.41
C LYS A 94 13.84 4.97 -15.47
N LEU A 95 13.85 6.02 -14.65
CA LEU A 95 14.89 6.24 -13.64
C LEU A 95 14.71 5.33 -12.42
N TYR A 96 13.52 4.74 -12.23
CA TYR A 96 13.23 3.90 -11.06
C TYR A 96 14.14 2.67 -11.06
N PRO A 97 14.59 2.24 -9.87
CA PRO A 97 15.40 1.04 -9.75
C PRO A 97 14.56 -0.19 -10.08
N ALA A 98 15.21 -1.27 -10.53
CA ALA A 98 14.56 -2.54 -10.72
C ALA A 98 13.96 -3.05 -9.40
N LYS A 99 12.73 -3.58 -9.46
CA LYS A 99 12.08 -4.16 -8.29
C LYS A 99 12.82 -5.42 -7.87
N VAL A 100 13.14 -5.50 -6.58
CA VAL A 100 13.79 -6.67 -5.99
C VAL A 100 12.72 -7.53 -5.34
N LYS A 101 12.66 -8.82 -5.68
CA LYS A 101 11.76 -9.76 -5.03
C LYS A 101 12.23 -9.97 -3.58
N LYS A 102 11.56 -9.34 -2.62
CA LYS A 102 11.85 -9.51 -1.17
C LYS A 102 11.19 -10.75 -0.57
N GLY A 103 10.13 -11.27 -1.21
CA GLY A 103 9.29 -12.33 -0.68
C GLY A 103 9.53 -13.69 -1.35
N GLY A 104 9.00 -14.73 -0.71
CA GLY A 104 9.19 -16.13 -1.11
C GLY A 104 9.87 -16.98 -0.04
N GLY A 105 9.83 -16.58 1.23
CA GLY A 105 10.21 -17.47 2.32
C GLY A 105 9.34 -18.74 2.31
N ASN A 106 9.91 -19.84 2.82
CA ASN A 106 9.18 -21.10 2.95
C ASN A 106 7.93 -20.88 3.81
N ALA A 107 6.85 -21.57 3.47
CA ALA A 107 5.69 -21.66 4.36
C ALA A 107 6.13 -22.26 5.71
N TYR A 108 5.46 -21.88 6.79
CA TYR A 108 5.68 -22.51 8.09
C TYR A 108 5.46 -24.01 7.96
N THR A 109 6.40 -24.80 8.48
CA THR A 109 6.24 -26.25 8.49
C THR A 109 5.27 -26.66 9.61
N THR A 110 4.81 -27.91 9.56
CA THR A 110 3.94 -28.45 10.61
C THR A 110 4.62 -28.39 11.98
N GLU A 111 5.93 -28.60 12.03
CA GLU A 111 6.72 -28.54 13.26
C GLU A 111 6.79 -27.11 13.82
N ASP A 112 6.88 -26.11 12.95
CA ASP A 112 6.86 -24.70 13.37
C ASP A 112 5.49 -24.32 13.94
N ILE A 113 4.40 -24.79 13.32
CA ILE A 113 3.04 -24.57 13.82
C ILE A 113 2.87 -25.23 15.18
N GLN A 114 3.37 -26.46 15.37
CA GLN A 114 3.31 -27.15 16.66
C GLN A 114 4.02 -26.36 17.77
N LYS A 115 5.22 -25.85 17.51
CA LYS A 115 5.94 -24.98 18.46
C LYS A 115 5.16 -23.71 18.81
N MET A 116 4.49 -23.08 17.83
CA MET A 116 3.66 -21.90 18.09
C MET A 116 2.46 -22.23 18.99
N LEU A 117 1.85 -23.41 18.81
CA LEU A 117 0.72 -23.87 19.62
C LEU A 117 1.14 -24.17 21.07
N GLU A 118 2.30 -24.77 21.29
CA GLU A 118 2.84 -25.04 22.63
C GLU A 118 3.09 -23.76 23.44
N LEU A 119 3.48 -22.67 22.77
CA LEU A 119 3.74 -21.37 23.40
C LEU A 119 2.47 -20.50 23.56
N ALA A 120 1.38 -20.82 22.85
CA ALA A 120 0.18 -20.02 22.84
C ALA A 120 -0.63 -20.19 24.13
N LYS A 121 -0.58 -19.18 25.01
CA LYS A 121 -1.26 -19.22 26.34
C LYS A 121 -2.77 -19.01 26.31
N SER A 122 -3.35 -18.58 25.18
CA SER A 122 -4.77 -18.25 25.09
C SER A 122 -5.46 -19.03 23.98
N LEU A 123 -6.70 -19.46 24.25
CA LEU A 123 -7.55 -20.15 23.27
C LEU A 123 -7.76 -19.30 22.00
N LYS A 124 -7.77 -17.97 22.13
CA LYS A 124 -7.88 -17.05 20.98
C LYS A 124 -6.68 -17.16 20.04
N LEU A 125 -5.46 -17.21 20.58
CA LEU A 125 -4.24 -17.35 19.78
C LEU A 125 -4.15 -18.73 19.13
N ILE A 126 -4.50 -19.79 19.88
CA ILE A 126 -4.56 -21.15 19.35
C ILE A 126 -5.52 -21.23 18.15
N ALA A 127 -6.74 -20.71 18.31
CA ALA A 127 -7.72 -20.67 17.24
C ALA A 127 -7.23 -19.85 16.03
N LEU A 128 -6.56 -18.71 16.28
CA LEU A 128 -6.02 -17.85 15.22
C LEU A 128 -4.91 -18.56 14.44
N ILE A 129 -3.99 -19.26 15.11
CA ILE A 129 -2.92 -20.04 14.47
C ILE A 129 -3.52 -21.11 13.58
N HIS A 130 -4.50 -21.88 14.07
CA HIS A 130 -5.17 -22.90 13.26
C HIS A 130 -5.91 -22.31 12.06
N VAL A 131 -6.62 -21.20 12.23
CA VAL A 131 -7.32 -20.53 11.13
C VAL A 131 -6.34 -20.02 10.08
N LEU A 132 -5.28 -19.31 10.49
CA LEU A 132 -4.27 -18.76 9.56
C LEU A 132 -3.48 -19.87 8.86
N GLY A 133 -3.08 -20.91 9.58
CA GLY A 133 -2.34 -22.06 9.01
C GLY A 133 -3.18 -22.87 8.03
N SER A 134 -4.47 -23.07 8.31
CA SER A 134 -5.35 -23.89 7.46
C SER A 134 -5.89 -23.13 6.25
N THR A 135 -6.15 -21.83 6.39
CA THR A 135 -6.77 -21.03 5.32
C THR A 135 -5.77 -20.27 4.46
N GLY A 136 -4.55 -20.03 4.95
CA GLY A 136 -3.58 -19.16 4.29
C GLY A 136 -4.07 -17.70 4.17
N ALA A 137 -5.05 -17.29 4.97
CA ALA A 137 -5.62 -15.96 4.91
C ALA A 137 -4.57 -14.88 5.24
N ARG A 138 -4.62 -13.75 4.53
CA ARG A 138 -3.79 -12.59 4.86
C ARG A 138 -4.25 -12.00 6.19
N ILE A 139 -3.31 -11.47 6.98
CA ILE A 139 -3.60 -10.83 8.27
C ILE A 139 -4.67 -9.75 8.19
N GLY A 140 -4.76 -9.03 7.07
CA GLY A 140 -5.77 -8.00 6.84
C GLY A 140 -7.21 -8.52 6.76
N ALA A 141 -7.42 -9.83 6.58
CA ALA A 141 -8.75 -10.43 6.56
C ALA A 141 -9.31 -10.71 7.97
N ILE A 142 -8.45 -10.71 8.99
CA ILE A 142 -8.81 -11.09 10.37
C ILE A 142 -9.70 -10.04 11.07
N PRO A 143 -9.43 -8.73 10.99
CA PRO A 143 -10.24 -7.72 11.70
C PRO A 143 -11.72 -7.69 11.29
N GLU A 144 -12.00 -8.03 10.03
CA GLU A 144 -13.37 -8.03 9.48
C GLU A 144 -14.10 -9.35 9.73
N LEU A 145 -13.42 -10.37 10.27
CA LEU A 145 -13.98 -11.69 10.45
C LEU A 145 -15.01 -11.70 11.59
N LYS A 146 -16.24 -12.09 11.27
CA LYS A 146 -17.37 -12.19 12.21
C LYS A 146 -17.88 -13.63 12.24
N LEU A 147 -18.53 -14.02 13.34
CA LEU A 147 -19.10 -15.37 13.49
C LEU A 147 -20.10 -15.73 12.38
N LYS A 148 -20.81 -14.74 11.82
CA LYS A 148 -21.75 -14.92 10.70
C LYS A 148 -21.08 -15.37 9.39
N HIS A 149 -19.77 -15.22 9.25
CA HIS A 149 -19.02 -15.62 8.06
C HIS A 149 -18.60 -17.10 8.08
N ARG A 150 -18.90 -17.80 9.18
CA ARG A 150 -18.71 -19.24 9.33
C ARG A 150 -19.94 -19.98 8.82
N MET A 151 -19.72 -21.00 8.00
CA MET A 151 -20.74 -21.94 7.55
C MET A 151 -20.28 -23.35 7.86
N ASP A 152 -21.19 -24.22 8.28
CA ASP A 152 -20.90 -25.64 8.46
C ASP A 152 -21.12 -26.34 7.11
N LEU A 153 -20.18 -27.21 6.74
CA LEU A 153 -20.26 -28.05 5.54
C LEU A 153 -20.68 -29.47 5.94
N THR A 154 -21.00 -30.30 4.94
CA THR A 154 -21.09 -31.74 5.10
C THR A 154 -19.75 -32.29 5.61
N ASP A 155 -19.79 -33.42 6.33
CA ASP A 155 -18.62 -34.14 6.88
C ASP A 155 -17.91 -33.46 8.07
N GLY A 156 -18.59 -32.56 8.79
CA GLY A 156 -18.04 -31.92 10.00
C GLY A 156 -17.00 -30.84 9.73
N CYS A 157 -16.79 -30.48 8.45
CA CYS A 157 -15.94 -29.37 8.06
C CYS A 157 -16.63 -28.02 8.26
N LYS A 158 -15.83 -26.95 8.45
CA LYS A 158 -16.32 -25.57 8.55
C LYS A 158 -15.67 -24.71 7.50
N LYS A 159 -16.47 -23.91 6.79
CA LYS A 159 -16.01 -22.89 5.85
C LYS A 159 -16.03 -21.54 6.52
N ILE A 160 -14.99 -20.75 6.24
CA ILE A 160 -14.88 -19.37 6.66
C ILE A 160 -14.79 -18.51 5.40
N THR A 161 -15.67 -17.52 5.28
CA THR A 161 -15.66 -16.59 4.15
C THR A 161 -14.92 -15.30 4.55
N PHE A 162 -13.84 -14.99 3.85
CA PHE A 162 -13.10 -13.74 4.01
C PHE A 162 -13.57 -12.70 2.98
N TYR A 163 -13.47 -11.42 3.31
CA TYR A 163 -13.87 -10.30 2.44
C TYR A 163 -15.32 -10.37 1.91
N PRO A 164 -16.33 -10.64 2.76
CA PRO A 164 -17.71 -10.83 2.30
C PRO A 164 -18.36 -9.55 1.76
N ASP A 165 -17.88 -8.37 2.18
CA ASP A 165 -18.42 -7.07 1.81
C ASP A 165 -17.75 -6.49 0.55
N ILE A 166 -16.69 -7.13 0.04
CA ILE A 166 -16.09 -6.80 -1.25
C ILE A 166 -16.93 -7.55 -2.28
N ASP A 167 -17.91 -6.86 -2.86
CA ASP A 167 -18.78 -7.37 -3.94
C ASP A 167 -17.91 -7.79 -5.13
N CYS A 168 -17.46 -9.05 -5.13
CA CYS A 168 -16.83 -9.70 -6.26
C CYS A 168 -17.90 -9.96 -7.33
N ARG A 169 -18.38 -8.90 -7.98
CA ARG A 169 -19.07 -9.00 -9.28
C ARG A 169 -18.05 -9.32 -10.38
N VAL A 170 -17.37 -10.45 -10.22
CA VAL A 170 -16.91 -11.21 -11.37
C VAL A 170 -17.95 -12.30 -11.52
N LYS A 171 -19.01 -12.01 -12.30
CA LYS A 171 -19.77 -13.08 -12.95
C LYS A 171 -18.76 -13.80 -13.84
N ILE A 172 -18.20 -14.89 -13.32
CA ILE A 172 -17.48 -15.84 -14.14
C ILE A 172 -18.53 -16.41 -15.10
N PRO A 173 -18.29 -16.40 -16.42
CA PRO A 173 -19.23 -16.93 -17.41
C PRO A 173 -19.54 -18.41 -17.17
#